data_AF-A0A4W5NBV1-F1
#
_entry.id   AF-A0A4W5NBV1-F1
#
_cell.length_a   1.000
_cell.length_b   1.000
_cell.length_c   1.000
_cell.angle_alpha   90.00
_cell.angle_beta   90.00
_cell.angle_gamma   90.00
#
_symmetry.space_group_name_H-M   'P 1'
#
loop_
_entity.id
_entity.type
_entity.pdbx_description
1 polymer ?
#
loop_
_entity_poly.entity_id
_entity_poly.type
_entity_poly.pdbx_seq_one_letter_code
_entity_poly.pdbx_strand_id
1 'polypeptide(L)'
;MPGICLFVLQIQNADDVLIAPLEKFRKEQIGAAKEGKKKFDKETEKYYTVLEKHLALSSRKKEPFLQEADTQIDKERQVFYDASLEYVFKIQEVQEKKKFEFVEPLLAFLQGLFTFYHEGYELAHEFEPYKQQLQFNLQNTRNNFVSTKQEVEKLMKRIRSADQDYKPPGQWTMEGFLYVQEKRECNL
;
A
#
# COMPACT_ATOMS: atom_id res chain seq x y z
N MET A 1 3.90 -13.56 -13.57
CA MET A 1 4.42 -12.19 -13.81
C MET A 1 3.35 -11.08 -13.86
N PRO A 2 2.04 -11.32 -14.10
CA PRO A 2 1.01 -10.27 -13.96
C PRO A 2 0.73 -9.86 -12.49
N GLY A 3 0.73 -10.81 -11.55
CA GLY A 3 0.33 -10.55 -10.16
C GLY A 3 1.26 -9.64 -9.33
N ILE A 4 2.54 -9.54 -9.67
CA ILE A 4 3.49 -8.63 -8.98
C ILE A 4 3.26 -7.17 -9.43
N CYS A 5 2.83 -6.96 -10.68
CA CYS A 5 2.51 -5.63 -11.19
C CYS A 5 1.28 -5.05 -10.49
N LEU A 6 0.27 -5.89 -10.20
CA LEU A 6 -0.93 -5.52 -9.45
C LEU A 6 -0.64 -5.15 -7.99
N PHE A 7 0.29 -5.84 -7.34
CA PHE A 7 0.68 -5.58 -5.94
C PHE A 7 1.39 -4.23 -5.77
N VAL A 8 2.29 -3.88 -6.70
CA VAL A 8 2.99 -2.59 -6.71
C VAL A 8 2.04 -1.46 -7.09
N LEU A 9 1.08 -1.71 -7.99
CA LEU A 9 0.06 -0.73 -8.35
C LEU A 9 -0.81 -0.34 -7.14
N GLN A 10 -1.18 -1.31 -6.27
CA GLN A 10 -2.11 -1.12 -5.14
C GLN A 10 -1.57 -0.27 -3.98
N ILE A 11 -0.28 -0.39 -3.61
CA ILE A 11 0.31 0.46 -2.55
C ILE A 11 0.46 1.90 -3.05
N GLN A 12 0.86 2.10 -4.31
CA GLN A 12 0.82 3.42 -4.95
C GLN A 12 -0.64 3.94 -5.09
N ASN A 13 -1.61 3.04 -5.29
CA ASN A 13 -3.03 3.38 -5.45
C ASN A 13 -3.65 3.98 -4.19
N ALA A 14 -3.19 3.64 -2.98
CA ALA A 14 -3.78 4.16 -1.75
C ALA A 14 -3.60 5.68 -1.64
N ASP A 15 -2.42 6.17 -2.01
CA ASP A 15 -2.15 7.61 -2.00
C ASP A 15 -3.01 8.34 -3.03
N ASP A 16 -3.11 7.83 -4.25
CA ASP A 16 -3.86 8.50 -5.33
C ASP A 16 -5.39 8.35 -5.21
N VAL A 17 -5.87 7.20 -4.74
CA VAL A 17 -7.31 6.87 -4.69
C VAL A 17 -7.96 7.29 -3.37
N LEU A 18 -7.22 7.32 -2.27
CA LEU A 18 -7.78 7.64 -0.95
C LEU A 18 -7.16 8.91 -0.35
N ILE A 19 -5.84 8.99 -0.23
CA ILE A 19 -5.20 10.08 0.52
C ILE A 19 -5.30 11.41 -0.21
N ALA A 20 -4.95 11.47 -1.50
CA ALA A 20 -4.94 12.68 -2.30
C ALA A 20 -6.34 13.31 -2.46
N PRO A 21 -7.43 12.55 -2.72
CA PRO A 21 -8.78 13.11 -2.74
C PRO A 21 -9.20 13.70 -1.39
N LEU A 22 -8.90 13.02 -0.28
CA LEU A 22 -9.22 13.53 1.07
C LEU A 22 -8.39 14.77 1.42
N GLU A 23 -7.12 14.80 1.04
CA GLU A 23 -6.27 15.99 1.17
C GLU A 23 -6.79 17.15 0.34
N LYS A 24 -7.22 16.89 -0.90
CA LYS A 24 -7.81 17.88 -1.79
C LYS A 24 -9.07 18.46 -1.18
N PHE A 25 -9.99 17.62 -0.69
CA PHE A 25 -11.19 18.08 0.02
C PHE A 25 -10.84 18.97 1.23
N ARG A 26 -9.84 18.57 2.04
CA ARG A 26 -9.35 19.36 3.18
C ARG A 26 -8.81 20.72 2.74
N LYS A 27 -8.02 20.77 1.67
CA LYS A 27 -7.36 22.01 1.21
C LYS A 27 -8.37 22.93 0.51
N GLU A 28 -9.17 22.40 -0.39
CA GLU A 28 -10.05 23.19 -1.25
C GLU A 28 -11.38 23.52 -0.57
N GLN A 29 -12.11 22.53 -0.04
CA GLN A 29 -13.43 22.77 0.52
C GLN A 29 -13.35 23.39 1.92
N ILE A 30 -12.60 22.74 2.83
CA ILE A 30 -12.44 23.26 4.22
C ILE A 30 -11.61 24.55 4.23
N GLY A 31 -10.60 24.66 3.37
CA GLY A 31 -9.82 25.89 3.21
C GLY A 31 -10.66 27.06 2.74
N ALA A 32 -11.49 26.88 1.70
CA ALA A 32 -12.39 27.92 1.22
C ALA A 32 -13.43 28.34 2.28
N ALA A 33 -13.99 27.40 3.04
CA ALA A 33 -14.91 27.71 4.13
C ALA A 33 -14.26 28.55 5.24
N LYS A 34 -13.00 28.24 5.59
CA LYS A 34 -12.22 29.03 6.56
C LYS A 34 -11.96 30.44 6.06
N GLU A 35 -11.68 30.61 4.77
CA GLU A 35 -11.47 31.94 4.20
C GLU A 35 -12.78 32.74 4.13
N GLY A 36 -13.89 32.09 3.75
CA GLY A 36 -15.23 32.68 3.82
C GLY A 36 -15.58 33.15 5.24
N LYS A 37 -15.24 32.35 6.27
CA LYS A 37 -15.41 32.75 7.67
C LYS A 37 -14.62 34.01 8.01
N LYS A 38 -13.34 34.09 7.63
CA LYS A 38 -12.52 35.28 7.90
C LYS A 38 -13.10 36.54 7.24
N LYS A 39 -13.57 36.43 6.00
CA LYS A 39 -14.24 37.55 5.29
C LYS A 39 -15.48 37.97 6.07
N PHE A 40 -16.34 37.03 6.45
CA PHE A 40 -17.51 37.30 7.26
C PHE A 40 -17.17 37.98 8.58
N ASP A 41 -16.22 37.43 9.37
CA ASP A 41 -15.82 37.99 10.66
C ASP A 41 -15.28 39.43 10.51
N LYS A 42 -14.48 39.69 9.47
CA LYS A 42 -13.94 41.02 9.17
C LYS A 42 -15.02 42.04 8.82
N GLU A 43 -15.95 41.70 7.92
CA GLU A 43 -17.02 42.63 7.55
C GLU A 43 -18.03 42.81 8.69
N THR A 44 -18.19 41.78 9.56
CA THR A 44 -18.96 41.88 10.81
C THR A 44 -18.36 42.93 11.74
N GLU A 45 -17.05 42.88 12.01
CA GLU A 45 -16.37 43.84 12.90
C GLU A 45 -16.48 45.28 12.37
N LYS A 46 -16.30 45.48 11.06
CA LYS A 46 -16.45 46.80 10.43
C LYS A 46 -17.87 47.34 10.55
N TYR A 47 -18.87 46.52 10.22
CA TYR A 47 -20.27 46.93 10.29
C TYR A 47 -20.65 47.34 11.71
N TYR A 48 -20.31 46.54 12.72
CA TYR A 48 -20.60 46.88 14.12
C TYR A 48 -19.84 48.12 14.60
N THR A 49 -18.60 48.32 14.16
CA THR A 49 -17.83 49.54 14.46
C THR A 49 -18.49 50.79 13.87
N VAL A 50 -18.98 50.72 12.63
CA VAL A 50 -19.67 51.84 11.98
C VAL A 50 -21.04 52.07 12.62
N LEU A 51 -21.76 50.99 12.97
CA LEU A 51 -23.04 51.06 13.68
C LEU A 51 -22.89 51.74 15.04
N GLU A 52 -21.89 51.39 15.84
CA GLU A 52 -21.63 52.03 17.13
C GLU A 52 -21.34 53.53 16.97
N LYS A 53 -20.49 53.90 16.00
CA LYS A 53 -20.20 55.30 15.69
C LYS A 53 -21.44 56.07 15.24
N HIS A 54 -22.32 55.44 14.45
CA HIS A 54 -23.57 56.03 13.98
C HIS A 54 -24.54 56.25 15.14
N LEU A 55 -24.72 55.26 16.01
CA LEU A 55 -25.55 55.37 17.22
C LEU A 55 -25.06 56.44 18.21
N ALA A 56 -23.75 56.71 18.23
CA ALA A 56 -23.16 57.75 19.05
C ALA A 56 -23.27 59.18 18.45
N LEU A 57 -23.88 59.34 17.27
CA LEU A 57 -24.02 60.64 16.62
C LEU A 57 -24.99 61.56 17.38
N SER A 58 -24.57 62.81 17.57
CA SER A 58 -25.43 63.87 18.09
C SER A 58 -26.22 64.52 16.97
N SER A 59 -27.51 64.76 17.21
CA SER A 59 -28.40 65.54 16.33
C SER A 59 -27.98 67.00 16.14
N ARG A 60 -26.97 67.48 16.87
CA ARG A 60 -26.39 68.82 16.71
C ARG A 60 -25.36 68.92 15.58
N LYS A 61 -25.01 67.80 14.93
CA LYS A 61 -24.11 67.77 13.77
C LYS A 61 -24.79 68.42 12.55
N LYS A 62 -23.98 68.90 11.60
CA LYS A 62 -24.50 69.49 10.36
C LYS A 62 -25.16 68.41 9.50
N GLU A 63 -26.28 68.75 8.88
CA GLU A 63 -27.05 67.89 7.97
C GLU A 63 -26.22 67.04 6.98
N PRO A 64 -25.26 67.60 6.19
CA PRO A 64 -24.48 66.81 5.25
C PRO A 64 -23.64 65.71 5.92
N PHE A 65 -23.20 65.93 7.17
CA PHE A 65 -22.44 64.94 7.93
C PHE A 65 -23.34 63.78 8.41
N LEU A 66 -24.60 64.07 8.73
CA LEU A 66 -25.57 63.05 9.11
C LEU A 66 -25.92 62.16 7.90
N GLN A 67 -26.18 62.77 6.74
CA GLN A 67 -26.46 62.04 5.50
C GLN A 67 -25.29 61.17 5.04
N GLU A 68 -24.05 61.64 5.19
CA GLU A 68 -22.86 60.83 4.88
C GLU A 68 -22.75 59.61 5.79
N ALA A 69 -23.03 59.79 7.09
CA ALA A 69 -23.03 58.69 8.05
C ALA A 69 -24.13 57.65 7.75
N ASP A 70 -25.33 58.10 7.38
CA ASP A 70 -26.44 57.23 6.94
C ASP A 70 -26.07 56.41 5.70
N THR A 71 -25.48 57.07 4.70
CA THR A 71 -25.03 56.39 3.47
C THR A 71 -23.94 55.36 3.76
N GLN A 72 -22.99 55.70 4.66
CA GLN A 72 -21.90 54.82 5.03
C GLN A 72 -22.41 53.59 5.79
N ILE A 73 -23.36 53.73 6.73
CA ILE A 73 -23.89 52.57 7.45
C ILE A 73 -24.74 51.67 6.55
N ASP A 74 -25.51 52.23 5.61
CA ASP A 74 -26.27 51.44 4.64
C ASP A 74 -25.36 50.60 3.75
N LYS A 75 -24.24 51.18 3.31
CA LYS A 75 -23.23 50.49 2.51
C LYS A 75 -22.57 49.35 3.28
N GLU A 76 -22.07 49.61 4.49
CA GLU A 76 -21.42 48.57 5.31
C GLU A 76 -22.41 47.47 5.71
N ARG A 77 -23.69 47.81 5.94
CA ARG A 77 -24.75 46.83 6.17
C ARG A 77 -24.91 45.89 4.99
N GLN A 78 -24.96 46.40 3.76
CA GLN A 78 -25.06 45.56 2.55
C GLN A 78 -23.86 44.63 2.42
N VAL A 79 -22.64 45.14 2.57
CA VAL A 79 -21.41 44.33 2.49
C VAL A 79 -21.40 43.21 3.54
N PHE A 80 -21.83 43.51 4.77
CA PHE A 80 -21.98 42.51 5.83
C PHE A 80 -23.02 41.43 5.46
N TYR A 81 -24.18 41.82 4.94
CA TYR A 81 -25.22 40.87 4.52
C TYR A 81 -24.74 39.95 3.40
N ASP A 82 -24.08 40.49 2.38
CA ASP A 82 -23.55 39.71 1.26
C ASP A 82 -22.49 38.71 1.76
N ALA A 83 -21.54 39.17 2.59
CA ALA A 83 -20.53 38.29 3.18
C ALA A 83 -21.15 37.18 4.07
N SER A 84 -22.25 37.49 4.76
CA SER A 84 -22.99 36.52 5.59
C SER A 84 -23.63 35.43 4.74
N LEU A 85 -24.32 35.81 3.65
CA LEU A 85 -24.97 34.88 2.74
C LEU A 85 -23.94 34.00 2.02
N GLU A 86 -22.84 34.58 1.54
CA GLU A 86 -21.73 33.83 0.94
C GLU A 86 -21.15 32.80 1.91
N TYR A 87 -20.96 33.16 3.18
CA TYR A 87 -20.43 32.23 4.17
C TYR A 87 -21.40 31.09 4.49
N VAL A 88 -22.69 31.38 4.68
CA VAL A 88 -23.72 30.36 4.91
C VAL A 88 -23.82 29.40 3.71
N PHE A 89 -23.82 29.95 2.49
CA PHE A 89 -23.80 29.15 1.26
C PHE A 89 -22.57 28.24 1.21
N LYS A 90 -21.38 28.77 1.50
CA LYS A 90 -20.14 27.98 1.50
C LYS A 90 -20.16 26.86 2.56
N ILE A 91 -20.72 27.10 3.74
CA ILE A 91 -20.91 26.06 4.77
C ILE A 91 -21.83 24.96 4.23
N GLN A 92 -22.97 25.33 3.65
CA GLN A 92 -23.93 24.37 3.11
C GLN A 92 -23.32 23.54 1.98
N GLU A 93 -22.58 24.18 1.07
CA GLU A 93 -21.85 23.50 0.00
C GLU A 93 -20.87 22.45 0.56
N VAL A 94 -20.10 22.80 1.59
CA VAL A 94 -19.13 21.88 2.22
C VAL A 94 -19.83 20.70 2.91
N GLN A 95 -20.96 20.94 3.58
CA GLN A 95 -21.74 19.89 4.24
C GLN A 95 -22.30 18.88 3.23
N GLU A 96 -22.80 19.36 2.08
CA GLU A 96 -23.29 18.48 1.02
C GLU A 96 -22.15 17.74 0.31
N LYS A 97 -21.07 18.45 -0.06
CA LYS A 97 -19.89 17.85 -0.68
C LYS A 97 -19.23 16.78 0.17
N LYS A 98 -19.13 17.01 1.48
CA LYS A 98 -18.56 16.04 2.43
C LYS A 98 -19.22 14.67 2.32
N LYS A 99 -20.54 14.60 2.05
CA LYS A 99 -21.28 13.34 2.03
C LYS A 99 -20.82 12.40 0.92
N PHE A 100 -20.40 12.93 -0.23
CA PHE A 100 -19.97 12.12 -1.37
C PHE A 100 -18.45 12.16 -1.58
N GLU A 101 -17.79 13.32 -1.47
CA GLU A 101 -16.34 13.42 -1.66
C GLU A 101 -15.52 12.66 -0.61
N PHE A 102 -16.13 12.28 0.52
CA PHE A 102 -15.51 11.38 1.50
C PHE A 102 -15.77 9.90 1.20
N VAL A 103 -16.97 9.58 0.72
CA VAL A 103 -17.43 8.18 0.54
C VAL A 103 -16.91 7.60 -0.76
N GLU A 104 -16.84 8.38 -1.83
CA GLU A 104 -16.35 7.93 -3.14
C GLU A 104 -14.90 7.40 -3.10
N PRO A 105 -13.92 8.10 -2.50
CA PRO A 105 -12.56 7.58 -2.35
C PRO A 105 -12.49 6.28 -1.54
N LEU A 106 -13.28 6.19 -0.47
CA LEU A 106 -13.35 5.00 0.37
C LEU A 106 -13.94 3.80 -0.39
N LEU A 107 -15.01 4.03 -1.14
CA LEU A 107 -15.64 2.99 -1.96
C LEU A 107 -14.68 2.48 -3.03
N ALA A 108 -14.02 3.38 -3.76
CA ALA A 108 -13.05 3.02 -4.78
C ALA A 108 -11.87 2.23 -4.19
N PHE A 109 -11.38 2.65 -3.02
CA PHE A 109 -10.32 1.93 -2.31
C PHE A 109 -10.74 0.52 -1.88
N LEU A 110 -11.94 0.38 -1.29
CA LEU A 110 -12.48 -0.93 -0.88
C LEU A 110 -12.70 -1.87 -2.07
N GLN A 111 -13.22 -1.35 -3.20
CA GLN A 111 -13.34 -2.11 -4.43
C GLN A 111 -11.99 -2.62 -4.92
N GLY A 112 -10.99 -1.74 -4.95
CA GLY A 112 -9.62 -2.12 -5.30
C GLY A 112 -9.05 -3.20 -4.37
N LEU A 113 -9.29 -3.09 -3.06
CA LEU A 113 -8.89 -4.10 -2.08
C LEU A 113 -9.55 -5.45 -2.35
N PHE A 114 -10.86 -5.48 -2.58
CA PHE A 114 -11.58 -6.74 -2.83
C PHE A 114 -11.14 -7.40 -4.13
N THR A 115 -10.98 -6.64 -5.21
CA THR A 115 -10.44 -7.15 -6.47
C THR A 115 -9.05 -7.75 -6.26
N PHE A 116 -8.19 -7.05 -5.52
CA PHE A 116 -6.84 -7.54 -5.21
C PHE A 116 -6.84 -8.87 -4.44
N TYR A 117 -7.64 -8.99 -3.38
CA TYR A 117 -7.73 -10.24 -2.63
C TYR A 117 -8.30 -11.39 -3.47
N HIS A 118 -9.29 -11.10 -4.31
CA HIS A 118 -9.86 -12.07 -5.23
C HIS A 118 -8.83 -12.58 -6.23
N GLU A 119 -8.12 -11.68 -6.91
CA GLU A 119 -7.07 -12.06 -7.88
C GLU A 119 -5.90 -12.79 -7.22
N GLY A 120 -5.51 -12.38 -6.01
CA GLY A 120 -4.49 -13.07 -5.22
C GLY A 120 -4.89 -14.50 -4.86
N TYR A 121 -6.18 -14.71 -4.54
CA TYR A 121 -6.73 -16.04 -4.30
C TYR A 121 -6.72 -16.90 -5.57
N GLU A 122 -7.22 -16.38 -6.70
CA GLU A 122 -7.21 -17.09 -7.98
C GLU A 122 -5.79 -17.50 -8.39
N LEU A 123 -4.81 -16.59 -8.27
CA LEU A 123 -3.42 -16.87 -8.58
C LEU A 123 -2.83 -17.97 -7.67
N ALA A 124 -3.14 -17.93 -6.37
CA ALA A 124 -2.69 -18.97 -5.44
C ALA A 124 -3.31 -20.33 -5.78
N HIS A 125 -4.58 -20.34 -6.18
CA HIS A 125 -5.30 -21.53 -6.59
C HIS A 125 -4.74 -22.13 -7.88
N GLU A 126 -4.41 -21.30 -8.88
CA GLU A 126 -3.72 -21.72 -10.11
C GLU A 126 -2.37 -22.40 -9.83
N PHE A 127 -1.69 -22.03 -8.75
CA PHE A 127 -0.39 -22.59 -8.37
C PHE A 127 -0.49 -23.90 -7.55
N GLU A 128 -1.69 -24.26 -7.08
CA GLU A 128 -1.90 -25.42 -6.21
C GLU A 128 -1.51 -26.77 -6.87
N PRO A 129 -1.79 -27.04 -8.17
CA PRO A 129 -1.36 -28.28 -8.82
C PRO A 129 0.16 -28.46 -8.82
N TYR A 130 0.90 -27.37 -9.08
CA TYR A 130 2.36 -27.39 -9.06
C TYR A 130 2.89 -27.67 -7.66
N LYS A 131 2.32 -27.05 -6.63
CA LYS A 131 2.66 -27.29 -5.23
C LYS A 131 2.40 -28.74 -4.82
N GLN A 132 1.28 -29.33 -5.21
CA GLN A 132 0.98 -30.74 -4.95
C GLN A 132 1.98 -31.68 -5.65
N GLN A 133 2.29 -31.40 -6.92
CA GLN A 133 3.27 -32.20 -7.67
C GLN A 133 4.66 -32.11 -7.02
N LEU A 134 5.07 -30.93 -6.57
CA LEU A 134 6.32 -30.75 -5.84
C LEU A 134 6.35 -31.55 -4.53
N GLN A 135 5.26 -31.55 -3.77
CA GLN A 135 5.14 -32.35 -2.56
C GLN A 135 5.27 -33.85 -2.85
N PHE A 136 4.61 -34.34 -3.90
CA PHE A 136 4.70 -35.74 -4.33
C PHE A 136 6.13 -36.11 -4.74
N ASN A 137 6.77 -35.29 -5.57
CA ASN A 137 8.15 -35.51 -6.01
C ASN A 137 9.13 -35.54 -4.84
N LEU A 138 8.96 -34.66 -3.86
CA LEU A 138 9.77 -34.63 -2.64
C LEU A 138 9.59 -35.91 -1.82
N GLN A 139 8.35 -36.37 -1.66
CA GLN A 139 8.07 -37.61 -0.94
C GLN A 139 8.68 -38.84 -1.64
N ASN A 140 8.57 -38.91 -2.97
CA ASN A 140 9.20 -39.98 -3.75
C ASN A 140 10.72 -39.96 -3.62
N THR A 141 11.33 -38.78 -3.68
CA THR A 141 12.77 -38.62 -3.49
C THR A 141 13.22 -39.13 -2.12
N ARG A 142 12.47 -38.82 -1.06
CA ARG A 142 12.73 -39.34 0.29
C ARG A 142 12.59 -40.87 0.35
N ASN A 143 11.52 -41.42 -0.22
CA ASN A 143 11.29 -42.87 -0.23
C ASN A 143 12.41 -43.61 -0.97
N ASN A 144 12.82 -43.10 -2.13
CA ASN A 144 13.91 -43.66 -2.94
C ASN A 144 15.24 -43.64 -2.18
N PHE A 145 15.54 -42.55 -1.47
CA PHE A 145 16.74 -42.46 -0.63
C PHE A 145 16.72 -43.51 0.49
N VAL A 146 15.61 -43.63 1.22
CA VAL A 146 15.47 -44.61 2.32
C VAL A 146 15.63 -46.03 1.80
N SER A 147 14.95 -46.38 0.70
CA SER A 147 15.04 -47.71 0.08
C SER A 147 16.46 -48.01 -0.40
N THR A 148 17.08 -47.08 -1.13
CA THR A 148 18.45 -47.25 -1.63
C THR A 148 19.45 -47.41 -0.49
N LYS A 149 19.32 -46.60 0.57
CA LYS A 149 20.17 -46.69 1.77
C LYS A 149 20.05 -48.07 2.42
N GLN A 150 18.84 -48.61 2.56
CA GLN A 150 18.63 -49.94 3.13
C GLN A 150 19.29 -51.03 2.28
N GLU A 151 19.16 -50.97 0.95
CA GLU A 151 19.81 -51.94 0.06
C GLU A 151 21.33 -51.84 0.13
N VAL A 152 21.89 -50.63 0.18
CA VAL A 152 23.34 -50.40 0.37
C VAL A 152 23.81 -50.94 1.73
N GLU A 153 23.05 -50.73 2.80
CA GLU A 153 23.37 -51.28 4.14
C GLU A 153 23.33 -52.81 4.16
N LYS A 154 22.36 -53.44 3.48
CA LYS A 154 22.29 -54.90 3.32
C LYS A 154 23.48 -55.43 2.53
N LEU A 155 23.84 -54.77 1.42
CA LEU A 155 24.99 -55.13 0.60
C LEU A 155 26.30 -55.03 1.41
N MET A 156 26.47 -53.93 2.15
CA MET A 156 27.62 -53.71 3.03
C MET A 156 27.76 -54.82 4.08
N LYS A 157 26.65 -55.25 4.71
CA LYS A 157 26.66 -56.38 5.66
C LYS A 157 27.07 -57.68 4.98
N ARG A 158 26.52 -57.98 3.79
CA ARG A 158 26.85 -59.18 3.01
C ARG A 158 28.33 -59.24 2.64
N ILE A 159 28.89 -58.13 2.14
CA ILE A 159 30.32 -58.05 1.78
C ILE A 159 31.20 -58.25 3.01
N ARG A 160 30.84 -57.68 4.17
CA ARG A 160 31.60 -57.88 5.43
C ARG A 160 31.53 -59.30 5.96
N SER A 161 30.42 -60.01 5.74
CA SER A 161 30.23 -61.39 6.18
C SER A 161 30.68 -62.44 5.15
N ALA A 162 31.00 -62.03 3.93
CA ALA A 162 31.54 -62.92 2.92
C ALA A 162 32.94 -63.34 3.37
N ASP A 163 33.17 -64.65 3.45
CA ASP A 163 34.47 -65.19 3.83
C ASP A 163 35.52 -64.76 2.80
N GLN A 164 36.76 -64.53 3.23
CA GLN A 164 37.85 -64.04 2.38
C GLN A 164 38.33 -65.07 1.32
N ASP A 165 37.64 -66.19 1.18
CA ASP A 165 37.84 -67.18 0.10
C ASP A 165 37.32 -66.65 -1.25
N TYR A 166 37.86 -65.49 -1.67
CA TYR A 166 37.75 -65.02 -3.05
C TYR A 166 38.51 -66.01 -3.95
N LYS A 167 37.80 -67.00 -4.50
CA LYS A 167 38.34 -67.83 -5.58
C LYS A 167 38.46 -66.96 -6.84
N PRO A 168 39.63 -66.96 -7.52
CA PRO A 168 39.84 -66.13 -8.69
C PRO A 168 38.79 -66.40 -9.79
N PRO A 169 38.49 -65.41 -10.65
CA PRO A 169 37.49 -65.54 -11.71
C PRO A 169 37.97 -66.54 -12.78
N GLY A 170 37.74 -67.83 -12.53
CA GLY A 170 38.08 -68.90 -13.44
C GLY A 170 39.57 -69.23 -13.50
N GLN A 171 39.88 -70.35 -14.16
CA GLN A 171 41.23 -70.92 -14.24
C GLN A 171 42.23 -70.09 -15.09
N TRP A 172 41.76 -69.03 -15.76
CA TRP A 172 42.52 -68.31 -16.80
C TRP A 172 42.57 -66.78 -16.62
N THR A 173 41.93 -66.20 -15.60
CA THR A 173 41.92 -64.74 -15.36
C THR A 173 42.43 -64.43 -13.96
N MET A 174 43.40 -63.53 -13.86
CA MET A 174 43.96 -63.05 -12.59
C MET A 174 43.85 -61.54 -12.53
N GLU A 175 43.25 -61.03 -11.45
CA GLU A 175 43.09 -59.61 -11.17
C GLU A 175 43.61 -59.32 -9.76
N GLY A 176 44.41 -58.27 -9.60
CA GLY A 176 44.98 -57.91 -8.30
C GLY A 176 46.03 -56.80 -8.39
N PHE A 177 46.39 -56.26 -7.23
CA PHE A 177 47.50 -55.30 -7.13
C PHE A 177 48.84 -56.04 -7.26
N LEU A 178 49.71 -55.57 -8.14
CA LEU A 178 51.07 -56.10 -8.32
C LEU A 178 52.10 -55.04 -7.92
N TYR A 179 53.11 -55.43 -7.15
CA TYR A 179 54.28 -54.59 -6.92
C TYR A 179 55.31 -54.88 -8.01
N VAL A 180 55.68 -53.84 -8.75
CA VAL A 180 56.73 -53.92 -9.78
C VAL A 180 58.01 -53.35 -9.19
N GLN A 181 59.05 -54.17 -9.09
CA GLN A 181 60.36 -53.73 -8.65
C GLN A 181 61.20 -53.31 -9.85
N GLU A 182 61.38 -52.01 -10.04
CA GLU A 182 62.30 -51.49 -11.04
C GLU A 182 63.74 -51.55 -10.53
N LYS A 183 64.62 -52.29 -11.23
CA LYS A 183 66.06 -52.15 -11.06
C LYS A 183 66.50 -50.89 -11.80
N ARG A 184 66.89 -49.84 -11.06
CA ARG A 184 67.70 -48.77 -11.65
C ARG A 184 69.15 -49.22 -11.68
N GLU A 185 69.77 -49.15 -12.84
CA GLU A 185 71.22 -49.35 -12.96
C GLU A 185 71.92 -48.25 -12.15
N CYS A 186 72.78 -48.64 -11.20
CA CYS A 186 73.72 -47.71 -10.60
C CYS A 186 74.74 -47.35 -11.68
N ASN A 187 74.58 -46.18 -12.30
CA ASN A 187 75.64 -45.60 -13.12
C ASN A 187 76.80 -45.20 -12.19
N LEU A 188 77.79 -46.08 -12.07
CA LEU A 188 79.15 -45.77 -11.62
C LEU A 188 79.98 -45.31 -12.82
#